data_AF-R7SD88-F1
#
_entry.id   AF-R7SD88-F1
#
_cell.length_a   1.000
_cell.length_b   1.000
_cell.length_c   1.000
_cell.angle_alpha   90.00
_cell.angle_beta   90.00
_cell.angle_gamma   90.00
#
_symmetry.space_group_name_H-M   'P 1'
#
loop_
_entity.id
_entity.type
_entity.pdbx_description
1 polymer ?
#
loop_
_entity_poly.entity_id
_entity_poly.type
_entity_poly.pdbx_seq_one_letter_code
_entity_poly.pdbx_strand_id
1 'polypeptide(L)' 'PWQGGKVDEVFQNIVFLNRDLLIFYDLIKGISSGNFGRLELYIGALAATFSGGKRYNYMGDTLHLLQNLKKIWTPDFAF' A
#
# COMPACT_ATOMS: atom_id res chain seq x y z
N PRO A 1 -11.72 15.30 -31.41
CA PRO A 1 -10.91 15.90 -30.32
C PRO A 1 -11.72 15.96 -29.03
N TRP A 2 -11.27 15.28 -27.96
CA TRP A 2 -11.92 15.37 -26.65
C TRP A 2 -11.86 16.83 -26.18
N GLN A 3 -13.01 17.52 -26.23
CA GLN A 3 -13.15 18.86 -25.71
C GLN A 3 -13.20 18.75 -24.18
N GLY A 4 -12.21 19.34 -23.51
CA GLY A 4 -12.04 19.27 -22.06
C GLY A 4 -13.24 19.84 -21.32
N GLY A 5 -14.20 18.97 -20.98
CA GLY A 5 -15.21 19.27 -19.97
C GLY A 5 -14.52 19.45 -18.62
N LYS A 6 -15.05 20.38 -17.80
CA LYS A 6 -14.63 20.57 -16.41
C LYS A 6 -14.65 19.19 -15.73
N VAL A 7 -13.49 18.73 -15.24
CA VAL A 7 -13.40 17.46 -14.51
C VAL A 7 -14.27 17.59 -13.27
N ASP A 8 -15.21 16.67 -13.08
CA ASP A 8 -15.97 16.57 -11.84
C ASP A 8 -15.00 16.17 -10.71
N GLU A 9 -14.62 17.14 -9.89
CA GLU A 9 -13.66 16.97 -8.80
C GLU A 9 -14.16 15.96 -7.76
N VAL A 10 -15.47 15.88 -7.52
CA VAL A 10 -16.06 14.93 -6.58
C VAL A 10 -15.93 13.52 -7.14
N PHE A 11 -16.28 13.32 -8.40
CA PHE A 11 -16.09 12.04 -9.07
C PHE A 11 -14.62 11.61 -9.07
N GLN A 12 -13.70 12.51 -9.41
CA GLN A 12 -12.27 12.23 -9.42
C GLN A 12 -11.74 11.84 -8.04
N ASN A 13 -12.15 12.55 -6.99
CA ASN A 13 -11.77 12.23 -5.62
C ASN A 13 -12.33 10.88 -5.14
N ILE A 14 -13.57 10.53 -5.54
CA ILE A 14 -14.15 9.21 -5.26
C ILE A 14 -13.37 8.10 -5.96
N VAL A 15 -12.91 8.32 -7.20
CA VAL A 15 -12.05 7.36 -7.91
C VAL A 15 -10.73 7.16 -7.17
N PHE A 16 -10.07 8.24 -6.73
CA PHE A 16 -8.84 8.14 -5.95
C PHE A 16 -9.04 7.45 -4.60
N LEU A 17 -10.12 7.77 -3.89
CA LEU A 17 -10.47 7.11 -2.64
C LEU A 17 -10.68 5.60 -2.83
N ASN A 18 -11.44 5.19 -3.85
CA ASN A 18 -11.68 3.77 -4.13
C ASN A 18 -10.39 3.04 -4.50
N ARG A 19 -9.52 3.66 -5.30
CA ARG A 19 -8.19 3.12 -5.61
C ARG A 19 -7.39 2.86 -4.33
N ASP A 20 -7.37 3.83 -3.41
CA ASP A 20 -6.60 3.71 -2.18
C ASP A 20 -7.22 2.66 -1.23
N LEU A 21 -8.54 2.56 -1.15
CA LEU A 21 -9.24 1.52 -0.38
C LEU A 21 -8.99 0.11 -0.91
N LEU A 22 -8.84 -0.07 -2.23
CA LEU A 22 -8.52 -1.38 -2.82
C LEU A 22 -7.17 -1.93 -2.34
N ILE A 23 -6.18 -1.05 -2.06
CA ILE A 23 -4.89 -1.46 -1.48
C ILE A 23 -5.10 -2.09 -0.10
N PHE A 24 -5.95 -1.48 0.74
CA PHE A 24 -6.28 -2.03 2.06
C PHE A 24 -7.05 -3.34 1.97
N TYR A 25 -8.01 -3.44 1.04
CA TYR A 25 -8.77 -4.67 0.83
C TYR A 25 -7.87 -5.85 0.44
N ASP A 26 -6.97 -5.63 -0.52
CA ASP A 26 -6.04 -6.67 -0.96
C ASP A 26 -5.01 -7.01 0.12
N LEU A 27 -4.57 -6.04 0.92
CA LEU A 27 -3.72 -6.30 2.09
C LEU A 27 -4.42 -7.23 3.08
N ILE A 28 -5.67 -6.92 3.46
CA ILE A 28 -6.45 -7.74 4.39
C ILE A 28 -6.61 -9.16 3.84
N LYS A 29 -6.93 -9.29 2.55
CA LYS A 29 -6.98 -10.60 1.89
C LYS A 29 -5.64 -11.33 1.89
N GLY A 30 -4.54 -10.63 1.63
CA GLY A 30 -3.19 -11.20 1.65
C GLY A 30 -2.83 -11.76 3.02
N ILE A 31 -3.12 -10.99 4.09
CA ILE A 31 -2.95 -11.43 5.48
C ILE A 31 -3.80 -12.67 5.77
N SER A 32 -5.10 -12.64 5.48
CA SER A 32 -6.02 -13.75 5.76
C SER A 32 -5.70 -15.03 4.98
N SER A 33 -5.10 -14.91 3.80
CA SER A 33 -4.72 -16.06 2.95
C SER A 33 -3.29 -16.54 3.19
N GLY A 34 -2.50 -15.86 4.02
CA GLY A 34 -1.08 -16.17 4.22
C GLY A 34 -0.22 -15.94 2.97
N ASN A 35 -0.69 -15.14 2.00
CA ASN A 35 0.06 -14.85 0.78
C ASN A 35 1.04 -13.68 1.00
N PHE A 36 2.19 -14.02 1.58
CA PHE A 36 3.23 -13.05 1.94
C PHE A 36 3.86 -12.34 0.74
N GLY A 37 3.98 -13.02 -0.41
CA GLY A 37 4.51 -12.41 -1.63
C GLY A 37 3.67 -11.23 -2.12
N ARG A 38 2.34 -11.29 -1.93
CA ARG A 38 1.44 -10.18 -2.26
C ARG A 38 1.49 -9.05 -1.22
N LEU A 39 1.71 -9.39 0.05
CA LEU A 39 1.86 -8.46 1.17
C LEU A 39 3.04 -7.50 0.96
N GLU A 40 4.19 -8.00 0.52
CA GLU A 40 5.38 -7.18 0.25
C GLU A 40 5.14 -6.07 -0.77
N LEU A 41 4.28 -6.32 -1.76
CA LEU A 41 3.93 -5.35 -2.80
C LEU A 41 3.16 -4.16 -2.22
N TYR A 42 2.21 -4.42 -1.30
CA TYR A 42 1.33 -3.40 -0.75
C TYR A 42 1.94 -2.65 0.44
N ILE A 43 2.81 -3.29 1.23
CA ILE A 43 3.54 -2.65 2.35
C ILE A 43 4.36 -1.46 1.84
N GLY A 44 5.01 -1.58 0.67
CA GLY A 44 5.74 -0.48 0.06
C GLY A 44 4.85 0.72 -0.30
N ALA A 45 3.66 0.45 -0.88
CA ALA A 45 2.68 1.49 -1.19
C ALA A 45 2.16 2.19 0.08
N LEU A 46 1.92 1.43 1.15
CA LEU A 46 1.51 1.98 2.46
C LEU A 46 2.54 2.91 3.07
N ALA A 47 3.82 2.56 3.00
CA ALA A 47 4.89 3.44 3.47
C ALA A 47 4.88 4.80 2.74
N ALA A 48 4.67 4.78 1.42
CA ALA A 48 4.55 6.00 0.61
C ALA A 48 3.31 6.82 0.98
N THR A 49 2.15 6.16 1.18
CA THR A 49 0.92 6.82 1.62
C THR A 49 1.08 7.49 2.99
N PHE A 50 1.70 6.80 3.96
CA PHE A 50 1.97 7.39 5.28
C PHE A 50 2.94 8.56 5.21
N SER A 51 3.96 8.48 4.35
CA SER A 51 4.89 9.60 4.11
C SER A 51 4.17 10.83 3.57
N GLY A 52 3.33 10.67 2.53
CA GLY A 52 2.53 11.75 1.97
C GLY A 52 1.54 12.36 2.97
N GLY A 53 1.00 11.55 3.87
CA GLY A 53 0.13 11.98 4.97
C GLY A 53 0.85 12.54 6.20
N LYS A 54 2.18 12.69 6.17
CA LYS A 54 3.02 13.10 7.32
C LYS A 54 2.84 12.22 8.57
N ARG A 55 2.56 10.94 8.34
CA ARG A 55 2.35 9.91 9.37
C ARG A 55 3.65 9.15 9.61
N TYR A 56 4.68 9.85 10.10
CA TYR A 56 6.05 9.32 10.15
C TYR A 56 6.23 8.11 11.06
N ASN A 57 5.46 7.98 12.14
CA ASN A 57 5.52 6.80 13.01
C ASN A 57 5.15 5.53 12.21
N TYR A 58 4.00 5.57 11.54
CA TYR A 58 3.51 4.45 10.71
C TYR A 58 4.43 4.18 9.52
N MET A 59 4.95 5.23 8.89
CA MET A 59 5.95 5.09 7.82
C MET A 59 7.20 4.36 8.33
N GLY A 60 7.75 4.77 9.49
CA GLY A 60 8.92 4.13 10.10
C GLY A 60 8.69 2.65 10.37
N ASP A 61 7.59 2.31 11.04
CA ASP A 61 7.24 0.92 11.35
C ASP A 61 7.06 0.08 10.07
N THR A 62 6.41 0.65 9.06
CA THR A 62 6.18 -0.02 7.77
C THR A 62 7.50 -0.27 7.03
N LEU A 63 8.43 0.70 7.05
CA LEU A 63 9.76 0.54 6.44
C LEU A 63 10.61 -0.49 7.20
N HIS A 64 10.53 -0.51 8.53
CA HIS A 64 11.19 -1.54 9.33
C HIS A 64 10.66 -2.93 9.00
N LEU A 65 9.35 -3.11 8.88
CA LEU A 65 8.75 -4.38 8.47
C LEU A 65 9.21 -4.79 7.06
N LEU A 66 9.19 -3.86 6.11
CA LEU A 66 9.63 -4.11 4.72
C LEU A 66 11.11 -4.52 4.64
N GLN A 67 11.98 -3.86 5.41
CA GLN A 67 13.39 -4.20 5.51
C GLN A 67 13.57 -5.60 6.08
N ASN A 68 12.82 -5.95 7.13
CA ASN A 68 12.88 -7.27 7.72
C ASN A 68 12.48 -8.34 6.70
N LEU A 69 11.33 -8.19 6.05
CA LEU A 69 10.84 -9.13 5.03
C LEU A 69 11.81 -9.30 3.86
N LYS A 70 12.41 -8.22 3.36
CA LYS A 70 13.23 -8.27 2.14
C LYS A 70 14.70 -8.61 2.35
N LYS A 71 15.25 -8.34 3.53
CA LYS A 71 16.71 -8.35 3.76
C LYS A 71 17.15 -9.14 4.98
N ILE A 72 16.31 -9.25 6.01
CA ILE A 72 16.72 -9.86 7.28
C ILE A 72 16.13 -11.28 7.41
N TRP A 73 14.85 -11.44 7.09
CA TRP A 73 14.14 -12.73 7.09
C TRP A 73 14.24 -13.37 5.70
N THR A 74 15.46 -13.71 5.28
CA THR A 74 15.67 -14.48 4.05
C THR A 74 15.02 -15.86 4.17
N PRO A 75 14.82 -16.61 3.06
CA PRO A 75 14.29 -17.98 3.11
C PRO A 75 15.03 -18.91 4.09
N ASP A 76 16.30 -18.61 4.37
CA ASP A 76 17.12 -19.29 5.39
C ASP A 76 16.61 -19.08 6.84
N PHE A 77 15.60 -18.23 7.04
CA PHE A 77 14.99 -17.96 8.35
C PHE A 77 13.64 -18.66 8.53
N ALA A 78 13.13 -19.35 7.50
CA ALA A 78 11.80 -19.98 7.47
C ALA A 78 11.80 -21.47 7.88
N PHE A 79 12.85 -21.94 8.58
CA PHE A 79 13.00 -23.32 9.05
C PHE A 79 11.96 -23.71 10.11
#